data_AF-A0A965Q797-F1
#
_entry.id   AF-A0A965Q797-F1
#
_cell.length_a   1.000
_cell.length_b   1.000
_cell.length_c   1.000
_cell.angle_alpha   90.00
_cell.angle_beta   90.00
_cell.angle_gamma   90.00
#
_symmetry.space_group_name_H-M   'P 1'
#
loop_
_entity.id
_entity.type
_entity.pdbx_description
1 polymer ?
#
loop_
_entity_poly.entity_id
_entity_poly.type
_entity_poly.pdbx_seq_one_letter_code
_entity_poly.pdbx_strand_id
1 'polypeptide(L)' 'NIEDLRGSSHGLIMTKKFEYIDISSSEIRDAIYSNKNLTNLLPTAVADYINLHGLYR' A
#
# COMPACT_ATOMS: atom_id res chain seq x y z
N ASN A 1 13.47 21.86 -1.89
CA ASN A 1 12.10 21.84 -2.46
C ASN A 1 12.13 20.84 -3.63
N ILE A 2 11.07 20.08 -3.97
CA ILE A 2 11.07 19.29 -5.24
C ILE A 2 11.32 20.23 -6.44
N GLU A 3 11.00 21.52 -6.27
CA GLU A 3 11.31 22.60 -7.19
C GLU A 3 12.79 22.68 -7.60
N ASP A 4 13.75 22.33 -6.73
CA ASP A 4 15.19 22.40 -7.05
C ASP A 4 15.67 21.22 -7.93
N LEU A 5 14.89 20.13 -7.98
CA LEU A 5 15.12 18.98 -8.88
C LEU A 5 14.60 19.24 -10.30
N ARG A 6 13.88 20.35 -10.54
CA ARG A 6 13.28 20.70 -11.84
C ARG A 6 14.28 21.24 -12.87
N GLY A 7 15.47 21.67 -12.44
CA GLY A 7 16.46 22.30 -13.32
C GLY A 7 17.44 21.34 -14.01
N SER A 8 17.42 20.03 -13.70
CA SER A 8 18.43 19.08 -14.18
C SER A 8 17.88 18.12 -15.23
N SER A 9 18.65 17.92 -16.29
CA SER A 9 18.27 17.24 -17.52
C SER A 9 18.39 15.72 -17.39
N HIS A 10 17.24 15.07 -17.17
CA HIS A 10 16.94 13.63 -17.36
C HIS A 10 17.72 12.63 -16.47
N GLY A 11 16.99 11.87 -15.65
CA GLY A 11 17.55 10.71 -14.92
C GLY A 11 17.73 10.87 -13.41
N LEU A 12 17.11 11.87 -12.78
CA LEU A 12 17.21 12.06 -11.34
C LEU A 12 16.40 11.01 -10.57
N ILE A 13 17.09 10.13 -9.84
CA ILE A 13 16.49 9.16 -8.93
C ILE A 13 16.42 9.78 -7.54
N MET A 14 15.20 10.03 -7.06
CA MET A 14 14.97 10.50 -5.70
C MET A 14 14.83 9.30 -4.76
N THR A 15 15.82 9.06 -3.92
CA THR A 15 15.75 8.06 -2.85
C THR A 15 15.32 8.71 -1.54
N LYS A 16 14.24 8.23 -0.94
CA LYS A 16 13.80 8.64 0.40
C LYS A 16 13.81 7.43 1.32
N LYS A 17 14.33 7.60 2.53
CA LYS A 17 14.21 6.58 3.58
C LYS A 17 12.78 6.62 4.12
N PHE A 18 12.10 5.48 4.05
CA PHE A 18 10.81 5.24 4.67
C PHE A 18 10.99 4.27 5.83
N GLU A 19 10.05 4.30 6.77
CA GLU A 19 9.96 3.23 7.76
C GLU A 19 9.58 1.92 7.05
N TYR A 20 10.24 0.84 7.46
CA TYR A 20 9.93 -0.47 6.91
C TYR A 20 8.59 -0.94 7.44
N ILE A 21 7.68 -1.24 6.51
CA ILE A 21 6.40 -1.84 6.80
C ILE A 21 6.42 -3.23 6.16
N ASP A 22 6.40 -4.26 7.00
CA ASP A 22 6.41 -5.66 6.58
C ASP A 22 4.99 -6.13 6.30
N ILE A 23 4.40 -5.60 5.21
CA ILE A 23 3.05 -5.94 4.77
C ILE A 23 3.07 -6.07 3.25
N SER A 24 2.74 -7.25 2.73
CA SER A 24 2.60 -7.48 1.29
C SER A 24 1.13 -7.63 0.87
N SER A 25 0.85 -7.32 -0.41
CA SER A 25 -0.49 -7.51 -0.97
C SER A 25 -0.89 -8.99 -1.08
N SER A 26 0.07 -9.90 -1.20
CA SER A 26 -0.21 -11.34 -1.23
C SER A 26 -0.72 -11.81 0.13
N GLU A 27 -0.04 -11.43 1.20
CA GLU A 27 -0.46 -11.76 2.57
C GLU A 27 -1.84 -11.21 2.90
N ILE A 28 -2.15 -9.99 2.45
CA ILE A 28 -3.48 -9.40 2.61
C ILE A 28 -4.55 -10.22 1.88
N ARG A 29 -4.31 -10.61 0.63
CA ARG A 29 -5.25 -11.45 -0.14
C ARG A 29 -5.46 -12.80 0.54
N ASP A 30 -4.39 -13.47 0.97
CA ASP A 30 -4.48 -14.76 1.65
C ASP A 30 -5.23 -14.66 2.98
N ALA A 31 -5.06 -13.54 3.70
CA ALA A 31 -5.81 -13.24 4.92
C ALA A 31 -7.30 -12.99 4.65
N ILE A 32 -7.66 -12.30 3.55
CA ILE A 32 -9.06 -12.14 3.11
C ILE A 32 -9.67 -13.51 2.80
N TYR A 33 -8.98 -14.34 2.02
CA TYR A 33 -9.42 -15.71 1.69
C TYR A 33 -9.62 -16.58 2.93
N SER A 34 -8.71 -16.46 3.90
CA SER A 34 -8.75 -17.23 5.15
C SER A 34 -9.72 -16.67 6.19
N ASN A 35 -10.48 -15.61 5.86
CA ASN A 35 -11.35 -14.87 6.78
C ASN A 35 -10.63 -14.44 8.08
N LYS A 36 -9.33 -14.11 7.97
CA LYS A 36 -8.53 -13.62 9.09
C LYS A 36 -8.83 -12.15 9.33
N ASN A 37 -8.66 -11.73 10.59
CA ASN A 37 -8.88 -10.35 10.97
C ASN A 37 -7.78 -9.43 10.38
N LEU A 38 -8.18 -8.47 9.55
CA LEU A 38 -7.31 -7.51 8.86
C LEU A 38 -7.13 -6.19 9.62
N THR A 39 -7.61 -6.12 10.87
CA THR A 39 -7.48 -4.92 11.71
C THR A 39 -6.01 -4.53 11.84
N ASN A 40 -5.68 -3.26 11.60
CA ASN A 40 -4.33 -2.67 11.55
C ASN A 40 -3.48 -2.94 10.30
N LEU A 41 -3.92 -3.79 9.35
CA LEU A 41 -3.23 -3.97 8.07
C LEU A 41 -3.74 -3.02 6.98
N LEU A 42 -5.00 -2.61 7.11
CA LEU A 42 -5.70 -1.77 6.14
C LEU A 42 -6.49 -0.69 6.87
N PRO A 43 -6.63 0.50 6.27
CA PRO A 43 -7.64 1.46 6.68
C PRO A 43 -9.03 0.83 6.61
N THR A 44 -9.88 1.12 7.58
CA THR A 44 -11.26 0.57 7.67
C THR A 44 -12.06 0.80 6.40
N ALA A 45 -11.98 1.99 5.82
CA ALA A 45 -12.66 2.32 4.56
C ALA A 45 -12.27 1.41 3.39
N VAL A 46 -11.03 0.93 3.33
CA VAL A 46 -10.55 0.02 2.28
C VAL A 46 -11.08 -1.39 2.52
N ALA A 47 -11.08 -1.84 3.79
CA ALA A 47 -11.65 -3.13 4.16
C ALA A 47 -13.16 -3.19 3.87
N ASP A 48 -13.90 -2.12 4.20
CA ASP A 48 -15.33 -2.00 3.91
C ASP A 48 -15.60 -2.08 2.40
N TYR A 49 -14.78 -1.42 1.59
CA TYR A 49 -14.88 -1.48 0.13
C TYR A 49 -14.65 -2.89 -0.42
N ILE A 50 -13.60 -3.57 0.04
CA ILE A 50 -13.30 -4.96 -0.35
C ILE A 50 -14.47 -5.88 -0.02
N ASN A 51 -15.03 -5.73 1.19
CA ASN A 51 -16.17 -6.52 1.66
C ASN A 51 -17.45 -6.24 0.87
N LEU A 52 -17.74 -4.96 0.60
CA LEU A 52 -18.92 -4.53 -0.16
C LEU A 52 -18.90 -5.06 -1.60
N HIS A 53 -17.74 -5.02 -2.24
CA HIS A 53 -17.58 -5.43 -3.64
C HIS A 53 -17.21 -6.91 -3.81
N GLY A 54 -16.96 -7.64 -2.71
CA GLY A 54 -16.59 -9.05 -2.75
C GLY A 54 -15.25 -9.29 -3.47
N LEU A 55 -14.30 -8.36 -3.36
CA LEU A 55 -13.00 -8.49 -4.00
C LEU A 55 -12.16 -9.59 -3.32
N TYR A 56 -11.35 -10.30 -4.12
CA TYR A 56 -10.44 -11.35 -3.65
C TYR A 56 -11.15 -12.52 -2.93
N ARG A 57 -12.37 -12.84 -3.37
CA ARG A 57 -13.13 -14.05 -3.01
C ARG A 57 -12.82 -15.22 -3.94
#